data_AF-A0A971B0N0-F1
#
_entry.id   AF-A0A971B0N0-F1
#
_cell.length_a   1.000
_cell.length_b   1.000
_cell.length_c   1.000
_cell.angle_alpha   90.00
_cell.angle_beta   90.00
_cell.angle_gamma   90.00
#
_symmetry.space_group_name_H-M   'P 1'
#
loop_
_entity.id
_entity.type
_entity.pdbx_description
1 polymer ?
#
loop_
_entity_poly.entity_id
_entity_poly.type
_entity_poly.pdbx_seq_one_letter_code
_entity_poly.pdbx_strand_id
1 'polypeptide(L)'
;MIPCHAAVALCACLSSAFGQTMSEVTVFEGGRDGYHTYRIPAILRAADGALLAFCEGRTHNAADTGDIDIVLRRSTDEGRSWGPLILVVDNGPHTAGNASPILDRRTGRIVLLFNQNFVQDNQTAIQNGTSTATRSAWVCYSDDHGLSWSQPLEITDQVKRPDWRWLAFGPAHGIQLARGPHAGRLLVGAVQNGPNSNGAFGVFSDDTTHDDLGNDQDLLIGAFNAATNRQFVGDIDRIHIHGTATVLRK
;
A
#
# COMPACT_ATOMS: atom_id res chain seq x y z
N MET A 1 -4.60 36.75 -72.13
CA MET A 1 -5.20 36.96 -70.79
C MET A 1 -5.20 35.63 -70.07
N ILE A 2 -4.54 35.58 -68.91
CA ILE A 2 -4.07 34.38 -68.21
C ILE A 2 -5.22 33.79 -67.37
N PRO A 3 -5.46 32.47 -67.35
CA PRO A 3 -6.51 31.88 -66.53
C PRO A 3 -6.05 31.73 -65.07
N CYS A 4 -6.89 32.22 -64.17
CA CYS A 4 -6.77 32.13 -62.72
C CYS A 4 -6.92 30.67 -62.27
N HIS A 5 -5.87 30.08 -61.68
CA HIS A 5 -5.96 28.81 -60.97
C HIS A 5 -5.85 29.09 -59.47
N ALA A 6 -6.95 28.87 -58.75
CA ALA A 6 -6.97 28.86 -57.30
C ALA A 6 -6.28 27.59 -56.79
N ALA A 7 -5.15 27.73 -56.12
CA ALA A 7 -4.52 26.64 -55.39
C ALA A 7 -5.19 26.47 -54.02
N VAL A 8 -5.97 25.41 -53.86
CA VAL A 8 -6.46 24.97 -52.55
C VAL A 8 -5.30 24.25 -51.84
N ALA A 9 -4.72 24.90 -50.85
CA ALA A 9 -3.75 24.26 -49.97
C ALA A 9 -4.49 23.34 -49.00
N LEU A 10 -4.44 22.03 -49.26
CA LEU A 10 -4.93 21.02 -48.32
C LEU A 10 -3.91 20.89 -47.18
N CYS A 11 -4.20 21.53 -46.04
CA CYS A 11 -3.42 21.32 -44.82
C CYS A 11 -3.79 19.94 -44.26
N ALA A 12 -2.97 18.93 -44.59
CA ALA A 12 -3.07 17.61 -43.99
C ALA A 12 -2.64 17.71 -42.52
N CYS A 13 -3.61 17.88 -41.63
CA CYS A 13 -3.41 17.63 -40.21
C CYS A 13 -3.14 16.13 -40.06
N LEU A 14 -1.87 15.76 -39.94
CA LEU A 14 -1.46 14.42 -39.51
C LEU A 14 -1.88 14.27 -38.05
N SER A 15 -3.10 13.77 -37.85
CA SER A 15 -3.53 13.25 -36.56
C SER A 15 -2.69 12.00 -36.28
N SER A 16 -1.56 12.14 -35.59
CA SER A 16 -0.89 11.00 -34.98
C SER A 16 -1.86 10.42 -33.95
N ALA A 17 -2.56 9.36 -34.35
CA ALA A 17 -3.27 8.51 -33.42
C ALA A 17 -2.20 7.89 -32.50
N PHE A 18 -2.12 8.39 -31.27
CA PHE A 18 -1.40 7.72 -30.19
C PHE A 18 -2.16 6.43 -29.88
N GLY A 19 -1.92 5.39 -30.68
CA GLY A 19 -2.19 4.03 -30.28
C GLY A 19 -1.17 3.66 -29.21
N GLN A 20 -1.47 3.92 -27.94
CA GLN A 20 -0.76 3.23 -26.87
C GLN A 20 -1.10 1.76 -27.02
N THR A 21 -0.19 0.99 -27.61
CA THR A 21 -0.21 -0.47 -27.51
C THR A 21 -0.05 -0.81 -26.04
N MET A 22 -1.09 -1.43 -25.47
CA MET A 22 -1.02 -1.97 -24.12
C MET A 22 -0.02 -3.12 -24.14
N SER A 23 1.16 -2.91 -23.54
CA SER A 23 2.17 -3.96 -23.35
C SER A 23 2.02 -4.55 -21.96
N GLU A 24 1.91 -5.87 -21.87
CA GLU A 24 1.90 -6.62 -20.62
C GLU A 24 3.30 -7.18 -20.33
N VAL A 25 3.73 -7.10 -19.07
CA VAL A 25 4.99 -7.66 -18.59
C VAL A 25 4.70 -8.46 -17.32
N THR A 26 5.08 -9.74 -17.31
CA THR A 26 5.03 -10.57 -16.10
C THR A 26 6.10 -10.13 -15.13
N VAL A 27 5.69 -9.55 -14.00
CA VAL A 27 6.61 -9.10 -12.94
C VAL A 27 6.97 -10.24 -11.99
N PHE A 28 5.98 -11.04 -11.61
CA PHE A 28 6.12 -12.18 -10.71
C PHE A 28 5.49 -13.42 -11.36
N GLU A 29 6.23 -14.54 -11.35
CA GLU A 29 5.81 -15.79 -11.99
C GLU A 29 5.81 -16.92 -10.94
N GLY A 30 4.65 -17.50 -10.65
CA GLY A 30 4.53 -18.58 -9.67
C GLY A 30 5.42 -19.78 -10.02
N GLY A 31 5.99 -20.42 -9.00
CA GLY A 31 6.97 -21.50 -9.15
C GLY A 31 8.41 -21.02 -9.39
N ARG A 32 8.67 -19.71 -9.32
CA ARG A 32 10.01 -19.12 -9.41
C ARG A 32 10.45 -18.43 -8.13
N ASP A 33 11.77 -18.24 -8.01
CA ASP A 33 12.44 -17.54 -6.91
C ASP A 33 12.11 -18.10 -5.52
N GLY A 34 11.76 -19.39 -5.44
CA GLY A 34 11.43 -20.07 -4.18
C GLY A 34 9.95 -20.03 -3.77
N TYR A 35 9.08 -19.33 -4.51
CA TYR A 35 7.68 -19.18 -4.15
C TYR A 35 6.74 -19.94 -5.08
N HIS A 36 5.81 -20.69 -4.50
CA HIS A 36 4.74 -21.36 -5.24
C HIS A 36 3.78 -20.35 -5.89
N THR A 37 3.41 -19.28 -5.19
CA THR A 37 2.41 -18.32 -5.69
C THR A 37 2.72 -16.90 -5.24
N TYR A 38 2.46 -15.94 -6.12
CA TYR A 38 2.47 -14.52 -5.79
C TYR A 38 1.04 -13.96 -5.78
N ARG A 39 0.66 -13.22 -4.73
CA ARG A 39 -0.67 -12.58 -4.61
C ARG A 39 -0.58 -11.20 -3.98
N ILE A 40 -1.72 -10.50 -3.96
CA ILE A 40 -1.92 -9.23 -3.24
C ILE A 40 -0.94 -8.14 -3.74
N PRO A 41 -1.05 -7.75 -5.03
CA PRO A 41 -0.11 -6.80 -5.61
C PRO A 41 -0.33 -5.38 -5.09
N ALA A 42 0.77 -4.66 -4.95
CA ALA A 42 0.83 -3.23 -4.66
C ALA A 42 1.87 -2.59 -5.58
N ILE A 43 1.64 -1.35 -6.04
CA ILE A 43 2.62 -0.63 -6.87
C ILE A 43 2.77 0.81 -6.42
N LEU A 44 4.01 1.28 -6.36
CA LEU A 44 4.38 2.63 -5.99
C LEU A 44 5.41 3.18 -6.99
N ARG A 45 5.35 4.48 -7.27
CA ARG A 45 6.48 5.19 -7.89
C ARG A 45 7.31 5.87 -6.81
N ALA A 46 8.59 5.53 -6.73
CA ALA A 46 9.53 6.12 -5.79
C ALA A 46 9.97 7.54 -6.21
N ALA A 47 10.66 8.25 -5.32
CA ALA A 47 11.09 9.63 -5.55
C ALA A 47 12.11 9.78 -6.69
N ASP A 48 12.93 8.75 -6.93
CA ASP A 48 13.87 8.68 -8.05
C ASP A 48 13.20 8.32 -9.39
N GLY A 49 11.87 8.16 -9.40
CA GLY A 49 11.07 7.81 -10.57
C GLY A 49 10.92 6.32 -10.82
N ALA A 50 11.61 5.45 -10.08
CA ALA A 50 11.50 4.00 -10.22
C ALA A 50 10.09 3.50 -9.87
N LEU A 51 9.64 2.43 -10.52
CA LEU A 51 8.44 1.71 -10.14
C LEU A 51 8.82 0.55 -9.20
N LEU A 52 8.04 0.40 -8.14
CA LEU A 52 8.20 -0.63 -7.11
C LEU A 52 6.93 -1.46 -7.09
N ALA A 53 7.02 -2.72 -7.48
CA ALA A 53 5.92 -3.67 -7.46
C ALA A 53 6.11 -4.65 -6.30
N PHE A 54 5.21 -4.61 -5.33
CA PHE A 54 5.20 -5.48 -4.17
C PHE A 54 4.18 -6.61 -4.37
N CYS A 55 4.42 -7.75 -3.75
CA CYS A 55 3.41 -8.79 -3.58
C CYS A 55 3.74 -9.67 -2.37
N GLU A 56 2.77 -10.50 -1.98
CA GLU A 56 3.01 -11.65 -1.10
C GLU A 56 3.69 -12.76 -1.91
N GLY A 57 4.88 -13.18 -1.50
CA GLY A 57 5.52 -14.43 -1.95
C GLY A 57 5.07 -15.56 -1.04
N ARG A 58 4.25 -16.49 -1.56
CA ARG A 58 3.70 -17.62 -0.80
C ARG A 58 4.50 -18.88 -1.11
N THR A 59 5.21 -19.40 -0.10
CA THR A 59 6.26 -20.40 -0.30
C THR A 59 5.72 -21.74 -0.77
N HIS A 60 4.66 -22.24 -0.14
CA HIS A 60 4.21 -23.63 -0.36
C HIS A 60 2.97 -23.80 -1.22
N ASN A 61 2.02 -22.87 -1.16
CA ASN A 61 0.73 -22.97 -1.83
C ASN A 61 0.06 -21.58 -1.92
N ALA A 62 -1.17 -21.54 -2.43
CA ALA A 62 -1.93 -20.29 -2.61
C ALA A 62 -2.78 -19.88 -1.39
N ALA A 63 -2.64 -20.49 -0.21
CA ALA A 63 -3.43 -20.16 0.98
C ALA A 63 -3.09 -18.78 1.58
N ASP A 64 -4.03 -18.17 2.29
CA ASP A 64 -3.88 -16.84 2.93
C ASP A 64 -3.17 -16.90 4.30
N THR A 65 -2.66 -18.07 4.69
CA THR A 65 -1.86 -18.27 5.90
C THR A 65 -0.83 -19.37 5.63
N GLY A 66 0.38 -19.17 6.12
CA GLY A 66 1.55 -20.01 5.86
C GLY A 66 2.83 -19.21 6.02
N ASP A 67 3.93 -19.81 5.61
CA ASP A 67 5.19 -19.14 5.25
C ASP A 67 4.91 -18.23 4.03
N ILE A 68 4.76 -16.94 4.33
CA ILE A 68 4.40 -15.90 3.35
C ILE A 68 5.25 -14.67 3.65
N ASP A 69 5.99 -14.24 2.64
CA ASP A 69 6.85 -13.08 2.68
C ASP A 69 6.25 -11.89 1.95
N ILE A 70 6.73 -10.69 2.26
CA ILE A 70 6.53 -9.52 1.40
C ILE A 70 7.78 -9.35 0.54
N VAL A 71 7.57 -9.34 -0.76
CA VAL A 71 8.64 -9.23 -1.76
C VAL A 71 8.39 -8.06 -2.70
N LEU A 72 9.45 -7.59 -3.34
CA LEU A 72 9.47 -6.41 -4.20
C LEU A 72 10.28 -6.71 -5.47
N ARG A 73 9.84 -6.16 -6.60
CA ARG A 73 10.69 -5.94 -7.77
C ARG A 73 10.68 -4.46 -8.14
N ARG A 74 11.83 -3.98 -8.64
CA ARG A 74 12.05 -2.57 -8.99
C ARG A 74 12.31 -2.42 -10.49
N SER A 75 11.70 -1.41 -11.10
CA SER A 75 11.91 -1.04 -12.50
C SER A 75 12.38 0.41 -12.61
N THR A 76 13.36 0.66 -13.47
CA THR A 76 13.91 2.00 -13.76
C THR A 76 13.62 2.48 -15.17
N ASP A 77 12.85 1.70 -15.93
CA ASP A 77 12.55 1.94 -17.34
C ASP A 77 11.03 1.98 -17.60
N GLU A 78 10.29 2.52 -16.64
CA GLU A 78 8.82 2.68 -16.69
C GLU A 78 8.04 1.36 -16.74
N GLY A 79 8.59 0.29 -16.15
CA GLY A 79 7.93 -1.01 -16.06
C GLY A 79 8.16 -1.92 -17.26
N ARG A 80 9.04 -1.53 -18.20
CA ARG A 80 9.40 -2.35 -19.37
C ARG A 80 10.21 -3.57 -18.97
N SER A 81 11.10 -3.43 -17.98
CA SER A 81 11.85 -4.52 -17.37
C SER A 81 11.91 -4.36 -15.85
N TRP A 82 12.08 -5.48 -15.15
CA TRP A 82 12.08 -5.55 -13.69
C TRP A 82 13.35 -6.26 -13.21
N GLY A 83 13.98 -5.66 -12.20
CA GLY A 83 15.18 -6.20 -11.57
C GLY A 83 14.91 -7.49 -10.79
N PRO A 84 15.95 -8.03 -10.12
CA PRO A 84 15.81 -9.22 -9.28
C PRO A 84 14.80 -9.01 -8.14
N LEU A 85 14.31 -10.12 -7.60
CA LEU A 85 13.44 -10.13 -6.43
C LEU A 85 14.20 -9.60 -5.20
N ILE A 86 13.56 -8.69 -4.47
CA ILE A 86 14.04 -8.12 -3.20
C ILE A 86 13.10 -8.62 -2.12
N LEU A 87 13.64 -9.28 -1.10
CA LEU A 87 12.91 -9.66 0.11
C LEU A 87 12.75 -8.42 0.99
N VAL A 88 11.51 -8.06 1.32
CA VAL A 88 11.18 -6.87 2.13
C VAL A 88 10.90 -7.25 3.57
N VAL A 89 10.06 -8.27 3.78
CA VAL A 89 9.74 -8.81 5.10
C VAL A 89 9.67 -10.32 5.01
N ASP A 90 10.42 -10.97 5.90
CA ASP A 90 10.37 -12.40 6.20
C ASP A 90 9.93 -12.56 7.66
N ASN A 91 8.93 -13.41 7.90
CA ASN A 91 8.42 -13.73 9.24
C ASN A 91 8.66 -15.21 9.61
N GLY A 92 9.72 -15.79 9.06
CA GLY A 92 10.01 -17.21 9.14
C GLY A 92 8.85 -18.06 8.63
N PRO A 93 8.41 -19.09 9.37
CA PRO A 93 7.32 -19.96 8.91
C PRO A 93 5.93 -19.30 8.98
N HIS A 94 5.86 -18.03 9.37
CA HIS A 94 4.63 -17.29 9.61
C HIS A 94 4.28 -16.37 8.46
N THR A 95 3.14 -15.69 8.59
CA THR A 95 2.61 -14.85 7.53
C THR A 95 3.04 -13.41 7.72
N ALA A 96 3.58 -12.80 6.67
CA ALA A 96 3.68 -11.36 6.44
C ALA A 96 2.94 -11.01 5.14
N GLY A 97 2.02 -10.07 5.17
CA GLY A 97 1.21 -9.77 3.98
C GLY A 97 0.43 -8.48 4.06
N ASN A 98 -0.42 -8.26 3.06
CA ASN A 98 -1.16 -7.00 2.86
C ASN A 98 -0.27 -5.75 2.78
N ALA A 99 0.78 -5.79 1.95
CA ALA A 99 1.64 -4.65 1.69
C ALA A 99 0.84 -3.40 1.27
N SER A 100 1.03 -2.30 2.00
CA SER A 100 0.40 -1.00 1.76
C SER A 100 1.45 0.12 1.78
N PRO A 101 2.25 0.26 0.72
CA PRO A 101 3.30 1.27 0.63
C PRO A 101 2.73 2.69 0.42
N ILE A 102 3.47 3.68 0.92
CA ILE A 102 3.22 5.12 0.75
C ILE A 102 4.54 5.81 0.48
N LEU A 103 4.59 6.66 -0.54
CA LEU A 103 5.69 7.61 -0.71
C LEU A 103 5.38 8.87 0.11
N ASP A 104 6.20 9.19 1.09
CA ASP A 104 6.27 10.55 1.62
C ASP A 104 7.03 11.42 0.60
N ARG A 105 6.30 12.29 -0.10
CA ARG A 105 6.87 13.14 -1.15
C ARG A 105 7.73 14.27 -0.60
N ARG A 106 7.70 14.51 0.71
CA ARG A 106 8.50 15.57 1.35
C ARG A 106 9.93 15.13 1.56
N THR A 107 10.12 13.89 2.00
CA THR A 107 11.41 13.30 2.34
C THR A 107 11.94 12.36 1.26
N GLY A 108 11.05 11.79 0.45
CA GLY A 108 11.36 10.72 -0.49
C GLY A 108 11.37 9.32 0.13
N ARG A 109 11.13 9.21 1.44
CA ARG A 109 10.99 7.95 2.17
C ARG A 109 9.76 7.18 1.70
N ILE A 110 9.92 5.86 1.62
CA ILE A 110 8.81 4.94 1.43
C ILE A 110 8.47 4.31 2.77
N VAL A 111 7.23 4.48 3.22
CA VAL A 111 6.70 3.81 4.42
C VAL A 111 5.86 2.63 3.95
N LEU A 112 6.09 1.45 4.51
CA LEU A 112 5.31 0.25 4.21
C LEU A 112 4.59 -0.21 5.48
N LEU A 113 3.26 -0.13 5.45
CA LEU A 113 2.41 -0.76 6.46
C LEU A 113 2.03 -2.16 5.97
N PHE A 114 2.04 -3.12 6.89
CA PHE A 114 1.71 -4.51 6.60
C PHE A 114 1.23 -5.25 7.85
N ASN A 115 0.78 -6.49 7.68
CA ASN A 115 0.27 -7.30 8.78
C ASN A 115 1.03 -8.60 8.91
N GLN A 116 1.03 -9.14 10.13
CA GLN A 116 1.57 -10.47 10.41
C GLN A 116 0.61 -11.30 11.27
N ASN A 117 0.70 -12.62 11.13
CA ASN A 117 0.07 -13.57 12.06
C ASN A 117 0.88 -14.87 12.07
N PHE A 118 0.78 -15.61 13.18
CA PHE A 118 1.40 -16.92 13.27
C PHE A 118 0.74 -17.93 12.34
N VAL A 119 1.50 -18.95 11.95
CA VAL A 119 1.08 -19.99 11.00
C VAL A 119 -0.08 -20.84 11.54
N GLN A 120 -0.13 -21.07 12.84
CA GLN A 120 -1.21 -21.78 13.51
C GLN A 120 -2.49 -20.95 13.63
N ASP A 121 -2.39 -19.63 13.52
CA ASP A 121 -3.48 -18.67 13.71
C ASP A 121 -3.97 -18.17 12.35
N ASN A 122 -4.69 -19.01 11.62
CA ASN A 122 -5.28 -18.62 10.34
C ASN A 122 -6.42 -17.60 10.50
N GLN A 123 -6.81 -16.95 9.40
CA GLN A 123 -7.84 -15.92 9.38
C GLN A 123 -9.15 -16.36 10.05
N THR A 124 -9.65 -17.55 9.72
CA THR A 124 -10.91 -18.07 10.28
C THR A 124 -10.83 -18.24 11.79
N ALA A 125 -9.75 -18.83 12.29
CA ALA A 125 -9.55 -19.03 13.72
C ALA A 125 -9.44 -17.69 14.46
N ILE A 126 -8.71 -16.73 13.90
CA ILE A 126 -8.57 -15.38 14.46
C ILE A 126 -9.93 -14.69 14.53
N GLN A 127 -10.67 -14.63 13.43
CA GLN A 127 -11.96 -13.94 13.37
C GLN A 127 -13.01 -14.58 14.29
N ASN A 128 -12.97 -15.90 14.43
CA ASN A 128 -13.86 -16.63 15.35
C ASN A 128 -13.43 -16.53 16.82
N GLY A 129 -12.23 -16.02 17.11
CA GLY A 129 -11.69 -15.91 18.47
C GLY A 129 -11.27 -17.25 19.06
N THR A 130 -10.84 -18.19 18.21
CA THR A 130 -10.36 -19.53 18.59
C THR A 130 -8.86 -19.69 18.39
N SER A 131 -8.16 -18.63 17.97
CA SER A 131 -6.70 -18.59 17.78
C SER A 131 -5.96 -18.31 19.10
N THR A 132 -4.65 -18.54 19.12
CA THR A 132 -3.79 -18.19 20.26
C THR A 132 -3.46 -16.71 20.26
N ALA A 133 -3.15 -16.14 19.10
CA ALA A 133 -2.89 -14.71 18.91
C ALA A 133 -3.84 -14.10 17.87
N THR A 134 -3.88 -12.76 17.84
CA THR A 134 -4.58 -11.98 16.81
C THR A 134 -3.61 -11.52 15.72
N ARG A 135 -4.13 -11.11 14.55
CA ARG A 135 -3.30 -10.48 13.51
C ARG A 135 -2.75 -9.14 13.99
N SER A 136 -1.44 -8.95 13.87
CA SER A 136 -0.69 -7.76 14.30
C SER A 136 -0.44 -6.80 13.14
N ALA A 137 -0.11 -5.56 13.48
CA ALA A 137 0.12 -4.46 12.55
C ALA A 137 1.57 -3.97 12.68
N TRP A 138 2.20 -3.76 11.53
CA TRP A 138 3.63 -3.48 11.46
C TRP A 138 3.93 -2.38 10.45
N VAL A 139 5.07 -1.74 10.64
CA VAL A 139 5.62 -0.74 9.72
C VAL A 139 7.11 -0.99 9.52
N CYS A 140 7.59 -0.77 8.29
CA CYS A 140 9.00 -0.57 7.99
C CYS A 140 9.13 0.53 6.94
N TYR A 141 10.35 0.96 6.64
CA TYR A 141 10.58 2.01 5.66
C TYR A 141 11.83 1.79 4.83
N SER A 142 11.92 2.50 3.72
CA SER A 142 13.09 2.57 2.85
C SER A 142 13.43 4.04 2.57
N ASP A 143 14.70 4.39 2.82
CA ASP A 143 15.29 5.70 2.53
C ASP A 143 16.11 5.71 1.23
N ASP A 144 16.25 4.56 0.58
CA ASP A 144 17.05 4.35 -0.63
C ASP A 144 16.20 3.88 -1.82
N HIS A 145 14.95 4.37 -1.86
CA HIS A 145 14.02 4.17 -2.98
C HIS A 145 13.69 2.69 -3.26
N GLY A 146 13.56 1.90 -2.18
CA GLY A 146 13.13 0.50 -2.20
C GLY A 146 14.25 -0.50 -2.43
N LEU A 147 15.52 -0.11 -2.25
CA LEU A 147 16.66 -1.03 -2.39
C LEU A 147 16.93 -1.81 -1.10
N SER A 148 16.78 -1.15 0.06
CA SER A 148 16.84 -1.77 1.37
C SER A 148 15.73 -1.25 2.29
N TRP A 149 15.47 -2.01 3.36
CA TRP A 149 14.36 -1.77 4.27
C TRP A 149 14.83 -1.82 5.72
N SER A 150 14.24 -0.96 6.54
CA SER A 150 14.45 -0.96 7.99
C SER A 150 13.96 -2.27 8.61
N GLN A 151 14.39 -2.54 9.85
CA GLN A 151 13.75 -3.58 10.64
C GLN A 151 12.25 -3.25 10.84
N PRO A 152 11.35 -4.25 10.74
CA PRO A 152 9.96 -4.10 11.13
C PRO A 152 9.77 -3.60 12.57
N LEU A 153 8.93 -2.58 12.74
CA LEU A 153 8.41 -2.13 14.03
C LEU A 153 6.95 -2.54 14.16
N GLU A 154 6.60 -3.15 15.31
CA GLU A 154 5.21 -3.44 15.64
C GLU A 154 4.49 -2.19 16.13
N ILE A 155 3.30 -1.93 15.58
CA ILE A 155 2.43 -0.78 15.90
C ILE A 155 1.03 -1.22 16.33
N THR A 156 0.85 -2.51 16.66
CA THR A 156 -0.46 -3.11 16.95
C THR A 156 -1.26 -2.30 17.98
N ASP A 157 -0.66 -1.98 19.13
CA ASP A 157 -1.36 -1.27 20.21
C ASP A 157 -1.73 0.18 19.86
N GLN A 158 -1.07 0.77 18.84
CA GLN A 158 -1.38 2.11 18.36
C GLN A 158 -2.59 2.11 17.41
N VAL A 159 -2.81 1.04 16.65
CA VAL A 159 -3.78 1.04 15.53
C VAL A 159 -4.91 0.04 15.67
N LYS A 160 -4.79 -0.91 16.60
CA LYS A 160 -5.74 -2.00 16.79
C LYS A 160 -6.33 -1.91 18.20
N ARG A 161 -7.65 -1.78 18.28
CA ARG A 161 -8.33 -1.85 19.59
C ARG A 161 -8.12 -3.22 20.24
N PRO A 162 -8.02 -3.29 21.58
CA PRO A 162 -7.81 -4.57 22.28
C PRO A 162 -8.93 -5.61 22.04
N ASP A 163 -10.17 -5.17 21.79
CA ASP A 163 -11.31 -6.05 21.51
C ASP A 163 -11.39 -6.52 20.04
N TRP A 164 -10.54 -5.99 19.15
CA TRP A 164 -10.48 -6.45 17.77
C TRP A 164 -9.70 -7.75 17.67
N ARG A 165 -10.21 -8.66 16.84
CA ARG A 165 -9.58 -9.94 16.54
C ARG A 165 -8.71 -9.85 15.30
N TRP A 166 -9.18 -9.16 14.27
CA TRP A 166 -8.48 -9.02 13.00
C TRP A 166 -8.37 -7.56 12.59
N LEU A 167 -7.23 -7.23 11.97
CA LEU A 167 -6.98 -5.98 11.28
C LEU A 167 -6.22 -6.30 9.98
N ALA A 168 -6.58 -5.63 8.89
CA ALA A 168 -5.83 -5.69 7.65
C ALA A 168 -5.70 -4.31 7.01
N PHE A 169 -4.49 -3.92 6.64
CA PHE A 169 -4.23 -2.73 5.82
C PHE A 169 -4.56 -3.00 4.34
N GLY A 170 -5.02 -1.98 3.64
CA GLY A 170 -5.32 -2.02 2.21
C GLY A 170 -6.16 -3.25 1.81
N PRO A 171 -5.62 -4.15 0.95
CA PRO A 171 -4.30 -4.06 0.31
C PRO A 171 -4.27 -3.00 -0.81
N ALA A 172 -3.07 -2.73 -1.35
CA ALA A 172 -2.74 -1.88 -2.52
C ALA A 172 -1.77 -0.75 -2.16
N HIS A 173 -2.22 0.44 -1.81
CA HIS A 173 -1.33 1.54 -1.46
C HIS A 173 -2.07 2.52 -0.56
N GLY A 174 -1.31 3.22 0.27
CA GLY A 174 -1.82 4.43 0.91
C GLY A 174 -1.53 5.67 0.07
N ILE A 175 -1.92 6.81 0.60
CA ILE A 175 -1.75 8.11 -0.05
C ILE A 175 -1.11 9.11 0.90
N GLN A 176 -0.51 10.14 0.32
CA GLN A 176 -0.21 11.37 1.03
C GLN A 176 -1.19 12.47 0.59
N LEU A 177 -1.87 13.07 1.56
CA LEU A 177 -2.84 14.14 1.30
C LEU A 177 -2.13 15.35 0.70
N ALA A 178 -2.63 15.82 -0.45
CA ALA A 178 -1.99 16.93 -1.17
C ALA A 178 -2.56 18.32 -0.82
N ARG A 179 -3.72 18.37 -0.16
CA ARG A 179 -4.51 19.60 0.02
C ARG A 179 -5.30 19.56 1.34
N GLY A 180 -5.72 20.73 1.80
CA GLY A 180 -6.55 20.91 3.00
C GLY A 180 -5.73 21.04 4.29
N PRO A 181 -6.40 21.13 5.45
CA PRO A 181 -5.75 21.34 6.75
C PRO A 181 -4.74 20.26 7.16
N HIS A 182 -4.89 19.04 6.61
CA HIS A 182 -4.00 17.90 6.86
C HIS A 182 -3.13 17.56 5.64
N ALA A 183 -2.82 18.55 4.78
CA ALA A 183 -1.87 18.33 3.69
C ALA A 183 -0.52 17.83 4.25
N GLY A 184 0.02 16.78 3.65
CA GLY A 184 1.22 16.09 4.14
C GLY A 184 0.94 14.79 4.90
N ARG A 185 -0.29 14.62 5.44
CA ARG A 185 -0.71 13.40 6.14
C ARG A 185 -0.55 12.16 5.28
N LEU A 186 0.10 11.13 5.82
CA LEU A 186 0.12 9.79 5.27
C LEU A 186 -1.17 9.05 5.69
N LEU A 187 -1.81 8.31 4.79
CA LEU A 187 -3.09 7.66 5.05
C LEU A 187 -3.19 6.29 4.36
N VAL A 188 -3.54 5.26 5.12
CA VAL A 188 -3.86 3.91 4.64
C VAL A 188 -5.29 3.57 5.04
N GLY A 189 -6.06 2.99 4.11
CA GLY A 189 -7.35 2.39 4.44
C GLY A 189 -7.14 1.00 5.05
N ALA A 190 -7.98 0.61 6.00
CA ALA A 190 -7.90 -0.67 6.69
C ALA A 190 -9.28 -1.23 7.02
N VAL A 191 -9.33 -2.53 7.31
CA VAL A 191 -10.55 -3.21 7.77
C VAL A 191 -10.29 -3.92 9.09
N GLN A 192 -11.33 -4.03 9.91
CA GLN A 192 -11.29 -4.70 11.21
C GLN A 192 -12.45 -5.69 11.38
N ASN A 193 -12.21 -6.73 12.18
CA ASN A 193 -13.22 -7.60 12.75
C ASN A 193 -12.99 -7.77 14.26
N GLY A 194 -14.09 -7.78 15.01
CA GLY A 194 -14.17 -8.07 16.44
C GLY A 194 -15.48 -8.80 16.78
N PRO A 195 -15.68 -9.22 18.05
CA PRO A 195 -16.76 -10.10 18.46
C PRO A 195 -18.17 -9.66 18.01
N ASN A 196 -18.41 -8.35 17.97
CA ASN A 196 -19.70 -7.75 17.60
C ASN A 196 -19.55 -6.59 16.61
N SER A 197 -18.41 -6.49 15.91
CA SER A 197 -18.15 -5.36 15.02
C SER A 197 -17.28 -5.73 13.83
N ASN A 198 -17.71 -5.31 12.64
CA ASN A 198 -16.87 -5.28 11.44
C ASN A 198 -16.91 -3.87 10.86
N GLY A 199 -15.83 -3.43 10.23
CA GLY A 199 -15.87 -2.13 9.57
C GLY A 199 -14.57 -1.76 8.87
N ALA A 200 -14.65 -0.70 8.08
CA ALA A 200 -13.49 -0.02 7.53
C ALA A 200 -13.07 1.14 8.44
N PHE A 201 -11.78 1.41 8.49
CA PHE A 201 -11.21 2.55 9.21
C PHE A 201 -9.97 3.05 8.47
N GLY A 202 -9.52 4.26 8.78
CA GLY A 202 -8.29 4.82 8.23
C GLY A 202 -7.20 4.90 9.29
N VAL A 203 -5.96 4.70 8.85
CA VAL A 203 -4.72 4.69 9.65
C VAL A 203 -3.86 5.79 9.07
N PHE A 204 -3.52 6.81 9.86
CA PHE A 204 -2.84 7.98 9.32
C PHE A 204 -1.68 8.44 10.19
N SER A 205 -0.70 9.12 9.61
CA SER A 205 0.33 9.86 10.35
C SER A 205 0.40 11.30 9.86
N ASP A 206 0.36 12.24 10.81
CA ASP A 206 0.72 13.64 10.58
C ASP A 206 2.18 13.93 10.95
N ASP A 207 2.90 12.97 11.52
CA ASP A 207 4.27 13.21 11.92
C ASP A 207 5.08 13.63 10.71
N THR A 208 5.78 14.74 10.88
CA THR A 208 6.51 15.42 9.83
C THR A 208 8.00 15.15 9.92
N THR A 209 8.52 14.64 11.02
CA THR A 209 9.96 14.43 11.16
C THR A 209 10.39 13.06 10.66
N HIS A 210 9.62 11.98 10.87
CA HIS A 210 9.93 10.60 10.46
C HIS A 210 11.35 10.07 10.83
N ASP A 211 12.26 10.85 11.40
CA ASP A 211 13.65 10.48 11.67
C ASP A 211 13.79 9.38 12.75
N ASP A 212 12.68 9.01 13.41
CA ASP A 212 12.65 8.25 14.66
C ASP A 212 11.62 7.11 14.67
N LEU A 213 11.27 6.53 13.50
CA LEU A 213 10.47 5.29 13.40
C LEU A 213 11.04 4.11 14.22
N GLY A 214 12.17 4.27 14.92
CA GLY A 214 12.75 3.32 15.85
C GLY A 214 13.05 3.84 17.26
N ASN A 215 12.61 5.03 17.69
CA ASN A 215 12.96 5.51 19.04
C ASN A 215 11.89 6.25 19.84
N ASP A 216 10.88 6.85 19.19
CA ASP A 216 9.81 7.53 19.91
C ASP A 216 8.44 6.98 19.47
N GLN A 217 7.51 6.93 20.43
CA GLN A 217 6.14 6.46 20.27
C GLN A 217 5.28 7.38 19.37
N ASP A 218 5.92 8.13 18.45
CA ASP A 218 5.43 9.36 17.85
C ASP A 218 5.07 9.25 16.36
N LEU A 219 5.02 8.03 15.82
CA LEU A 219 4.00 7.78 14.82
C LEU A 219 2.65 7.91 15.52
N LEU A 220 2.08 9.12 15.53
CA LEU A 220 0.70 9.36 15.89
C LEU A 220 -0.18 8.70 14.83
N ILE A 221 -0.26 7.37 14.90
CA ILE A 221 -1.10 6.58 14.03
C ILE A 221 -2.52 6.64 14.56
N GLY A 222 -3.25 7.70 14.20
CA GLY A 222 -4.65 7.74 14.57
C GLY A 222 -5.46 6.76 13.71
N ALA A 223 -6.48 6.16 14.33
CA ALA A 223 -7.42 5.26 13.68
C ALA A 223 -8.83 5.86 13.71
N PHE A 224 -9.46 6.07 12.55
CA PHE A 224 -10.82 6.64 12.48
C PHE A 224 -11.81 5.72 11.77
N ASN A 225 -13.02 5.55 12.32
CA ASN A 225 -14.13 4.84 11.68
C ASN A 225 -15.21 5.83 11.20
N ALA A 226 -15.37 5.95 9.88
CA ALA A 226 -16.31 6.88 9.27
C ALA A 226 -17.79 6.58 9.57
N ALA A 227 -18.15 5.33 9.88
CA ALA A 227 -19.55 4.95 10.12
C ALA A 227 -20.06 5.36 11.51
N THR A 228 -19.17 5.59 12.47
CA THR A 228 -19.55 5.91 13.86
C THR A 228 -19.08 7.28 14.33
N ASN A 229 -18.29 7.99 13.50
CA ASN A 229 -17.63 9.24 13.87
C ASN A 229 -16.84 9.12 15.20
N ARG A 230 -16.40 7.89 15.53
CA ARG A 230 -15.64 7.59 16.75
C ARG A 230 -14.18 7.36 16.37
N GLN A 231 -13.34 8.16 17.01
CA GLN A 231 -11.90 7.92 17.15
C GLN A 231 -11.71 6.74 18.09
N PHE A 232 -10.65 5.97 17.87
CA PHE A 232 -10.28 4.93 18.81
C PHE A 232 -8.86 5.09 19.37
N VAL A 233 -8.00 5.84 18.68
CA VAL A 233 -6.66 6.26 19.15
C VAL A 233 -6.31 7.58 18.44
N GLY A 234 -5.90 8.61 19.19
CA GLY A 234 -5.45 9.94 18.71
C GLY A 234 -6.57 10.96 18.37
N ASP A 235 -6.41 12.22 18.80
CA ASP A 235 -7.36 13.31 18.58
C ASP A 235 -7.41 13.76 17.08
N ILE A 236 -8.59 13.75 16.45
CA ILE A 236 -8.90 14.53 15.24
C ILE A 236 -10.28 15.20 15.38
N ASP A 237 -10.33 16.52 15.31
CA ASP A 237 -11.56 17.29 15.56
C ASP A 237 -12.74 17.06 14.58
N ARG A 238 -12.57 16.47 13.37
CA ARG A 238 -13.63 15.90 12.48
C ARG A 238 -13.11 15.59 11.06
N ILE A 239 -13.71 14.62 10.37
CA ILE A 239 -13.59 14.43 8.90
C ILE A 239 -15.00 14.26 8.31
N HIS A 240 -15.34 15.05 7.28
CA HIS A 240 -16.59 14.89 6.53
C HIS A 240 -16.32 14.08 5.25
N ILE A 241 -16.99 12.94 5.08
CA ILE A 241 -16.94 12.12 3.86
C ILE A 241 -18.33 12.12 3.24
N HIS A 242 -18.47 12.67 2.03
CA HIS A 242 -19.70 12.62 1.25
C HIS A 242 -19.56 11.65 0.07
N GLY A 243 -20.24 10.51 0.14
CA GLY A 243 -20.76 9.76 -1.02
C GLY A 243 -19.77 9.15 -2.02
N THR A 244 -20.27 8.17 -2.77
CA THR A 244 -19.56 7.25 -3.68
C THR A 244 -19.11 7.89 -4.99
N ALA A 245 -18.06 8.73 -4.96
CA ALA A 245 -17.11 8.99 -6.06
C ALA A 245 -16.30 10.25 -5.76
N THR A 246 -14.97 10.15 -5.79
CA THR A 246 -14.08 11.31 -5.62
C THR A 246 -14.00 12.09 -6.94
N VAL A 247 -14.89 13.07 -7.10
CA VAL A 247 -14.66 14.22 -7.98
C VAL A 247 -14.79 15.46 -7.12
N LEU A 248 -13.68 16.17 -6.89
CA LEU A 248 -13.68 17.45 -6.19
C LEU A 248 -13.54 18.56 -7.23
N ARG A 249 -14.66 19.25 -7.51
CA ARG A 249 -14.65 20.58 -8.14
C ARG A 249 -14.63 21.66 -7.04
N LYS A 250 -14.06 22.81 -7.41
CA LYS A 250 -13.85 24.01 -6.57
C LYS A 250 -15.08 24.42 -5.77
#